data_AF-A0A2U1ZYC5-F1
#
_entry.id   AF-A0A2U1ZYC5-F1
#
_cell.length_a   1.000
_cell.length_b   1.000
_cell.length_c   1.000
_cell.angle_alpha   90.00
_cell.angle_beta   90.00
_cell.angle_gamma   90.00
#
_symmetry.space_group_name_H-M   'P 1'
#
loop_
_entity.id
_entity.type
_entity.pdbx_description
1 polymer ?
#
loop_
_entity_poly.entity_id
_entity_poly.type
_entity_poly.pdbx_seq_one_letter_code
_entity_poly.pdbx_strand_id
1 'polypeptide(L)'
;MLAAKALVVGVVVFVTGVVGTLLAWLVTLPLLPDVAAVSLTDGDTWRVIAGTGAYLALIALLSLGLGTIVRNSAGAISAVLGVLLMLPLVFTILGGLGQGWANDVMAYLPGPAGEQLMAVGGAADAMAADFATLSPAVGGLVLAGYVAVVLVVAGTLVKKRDV
;
A
#
# COMPACT_ATOMS: atom_id res chain seq x y z
N MET A 1 -2.76 22.97 -8.75
CA MET A 1 -3.71 22.55 -7.69
C MET A 1 -3.54 21.08 -7.29
N LEU A 2 -3.43 20.12 -8.22
CA LEU A 2 -3.32 18.69 -7.89
C LEU A 2 -2.10 18.34 -7.03
N ALA A 3 -0.92 18.88 -7.34
CA ALA A 3 0.30 18.63 -6.57
C ALA A 3 0.19 19.07 -5.10
N ALA A 4 -0.42 20.24 -4.84
CA ALA A 4 -0.65 20.71 -3.47
C ALA A 4 -1.63 19.80 -2.71
N LYS A 5 -2.72 19.36 -3.35
CA LYS A 5 -3.66 18.39 -2.76
C LYS A 5 -2.96 17.06 -2.47
N ALA A 6 -2.16 16.56 -3.40
CA ALA A 6 -1.40 15.33 -3.23
C ALA A 6 -0.45 15.44 -2.03
N LEU A 7 0.30 16.55 -1.91
CA LEU A 7 1.20 16.76 -0.79
C LEU A 7 0.44 16.77 0.54
N VAL A 8 -0.65 17.54 0.64
CA VAL A 8 -1.46 17.62 1.87
C VAL A 8 -2.05 16.26 2.24
N VAL A 9 -2.67 15.57 1.29
CA VAL A 9 -3.27 14.24 1.52
C VAL A 9 -2.21 13.23 1.93
N GLY A 10 -1.08 13.19 1.21
CA GLY A 10 0.03 12.29 1.50
C GLY A 10 0.58 12.50 2.91
N VAL A 11 0.86 13.74 3.30
CA VAL A 11 1.39 14.06 4.64
C VAL A 11 0.37 13.73 5.74
N VAL A 12 -0.88 14.15 5.58
CA VAL A 12 -1.92 13.91 6.59
C VAL A 12 -2.14 12.42 6.79
N VAL A 13 -2.26 11.64 5.71
CA VAL A 13 -2.49 10.19 5.81
C VAL A 13 -1.25 9.48 6.34
N PHE A 14 -0.05 9.90 5.95
CA PHE A 14 1.20 9.36 6.49
C PHE A 14 1.27 9.52 8.01
N VAL A 15 1.05 10.76 8.50
CA VAL A 15 1.08 11.06 9.93
C VAL A 15 -0.02 10.31 10.67
N THR A 16 -1.23 10.27 10.11
CA THR A 16 -2.36 9.53 10.70
C THR A 16 -2.06 8.04 10.80
N GLY A 17 -1.46 7.45 9.76
CA GLY A 17 -1.03 6.05 9.75
C GLY A 17 0.02 5.75 10.80
N VAL A 18 1.10 6.55 10.85
CA VAL A 18 2.17 6.40 11.85
C VAL A 18 1.61 6.50 13.28
N VAL A 19 0.80 7.52 13.54
CA VAL A 19 0.17 7.71 14.86
C VAL A 19 -0.79 6.56 15.18
N GLY A 20 -1.60 6.13 14.22
CA GLY A 20 -2.52 5.00 14.38
C GLY A 20 -1.78 3.71 14.74
N THR A 21 -0.69 3.40 14.05
CA THR A 21 0.13 2.21 14.32
C THR A 21 0.81 2.31 15.69
N LEU A 22 1.32 3.47 16.09
CA LEU A 22 1.90 3.69 17.41
C LEU A 22 0.87 3.50 18.53
N LEU A 23 -0.34 4.03 18.35
CA LEU A 23 -1.43 3.84 19.31
C LEU A 23 -1.85 2.37 19.39
N ALA A 24 -1.95 1.68 18.25
CA ALA A 24 -2.25 0.25 18.21
C ALA A 24 -1.19 -0.57 18.95
N TRP A 25 0.09 -0.25 18.74
CA TRP A 25 1.21 -0.87 19.47
C TRP A 25 1.10 -0.62 20.98
N LEU A 26 0.81 0.62 21.40
CA LEU A 26 0.66 1.00 22.81
C LEU A 26 -0.47 0.22 23.50
N VAL A 27 -1.59 0.03 22.81
CA VAL A 27 -2.74 -0.73 23.33
C VAL A 27 -2.47 -2.23 23.35
N THR A 28 -1.64 -2.73 22.43
CA THR A 28 -1.33 -4.16 22.31
C THR A 28 -0.28 -4.62 23.33
N LEU A 29 0.65 -3.74 23.72
CA LEU A 29 1.69 -4.01 24.71
C LEU A 29 1.22 -4.73 25.99
N PRO A 30 0.21 -4.25 26.73
CA PRO A 30 -0.21 -4.88 27.99
C PRO A 30 -0.93 -6.22 27.80
N LEU A 31 -1.32 -6.55 26.56
CA LEU A 31 -2.06 -7.77 26.23
C LEU A 31 -1.12 -8.91 25.80
N LEU A 32 0.16 -8.61 25.51
CA LEU A 32 1.12 -9.60 25.02
C LEU A 32 1.95 -10.21 26.16
N PRO A 33 2.19 -11.53 26.13
CA PRO A 33 3.17 -12.15 27.02
C PRO A 33 4.59 -11.64 26.71
N ASP A 34 5.46 -11.56 27.73
CA ASP A 34 6.80 -10.91 27.66
C ASP A 34 7.70 -11.39 26.51
N VAL A 35 7.49 -12.61 26.00
CA VAL A 35 8.24 -13.20 24.88
C VAL A 35 7.80 -12.73 23.49
N ALA A 36 6.67 -12.03 23.39
CA ALA A 36 6.09 -11.53 22.15
C ALA A 36 6.16 -9.99 22.03
N ALA A 37 6.60 -9.29 23.07
CA ALA A 37 6.63 -7.83 23.09
C ALA A 37 7.67 -7.27 22.12
N VAL A 38 7.19 -6.65 21.04
CA VAL A 38 8.03 -5.96 20.05
C VAL A 38 8.57 -4.66 20.65
N SER A 39 9.90 -4.56 20.79
CA SER A 39 10.56 -3.38 21.37
C SER A 39 10.69 -2.24 20.37
N LEU A 40 10.56 -0.99 20.85
CA LEU A 40 10.85 0.23 20.07
C LEU A 40 12.35 0.45 19.83
N THR A 41 13.22 -0.32 20.49
CA THR A 41 14.67 -0.28 20.23
C THR A 41 15.06 -1.08 19.00
N ASP A 42 14.14 -1.88 18.44
CA ASP A 42 14.39 -2.60 17.20
C ASP A 42 14.20 -1.67 15.99
N GLY A 43 15.16 -1.69 15.08
CA GLY A 43 15.10 -0.95 13.83
C GLY A 43 13.97 -1.42 12.92
N ASP A 44 13.56 -2.69 13.03
CA ASP A 44 12.48 -3.24 12.21
C ASP A 44 11.12 -2.68 12.61
N THR A 45 10.91 -2.39 13.90
CA THR A 45 9.70 -1.76 14.43
C THR A 45 9.47 -0.39 13.79
N TRP A 46 10.49 0.46 13.75
CA TRP A 46 10.40 1.78 13.12
C TRP A 46 10.22 1.70 11.62
N ARG A 47 10.84 0.72 10.95
CA ARG A 47 10.65 0.47 9.53
C ARG A 47 9.20 0.13 9.22
N VAL A 48 8.58 -0.74 10.01
CA VAL A 48 7.17 -1.14 9.83
C VAL A 48 6.23 0.01 10.14
N ILE A 49 6.44 0.76 11.23
CA ILE A 49 5.60 1.92 11.57
C ILE A 49 5.64 2.96 10.45
N ALA A 50 6.84 3.33 9.99
CA ALA A 50 7.00 4.28 8.89
C ALA A 50 6.46 3.69 7.57
N GLY A 51 6.66 2.40 7.34
CA GLY A 51 6.16 1.67 6.19
C GLY A 51 4.63 1.61 6.12
N THR A 52 3.95 1.44 7.25
CA THR A 52 2.48 1.52 7.35
C THR A 52 1.98 2.91 7.00
N GLY A 53 2.60 3.95 7.57
CA GLY A 53 2.28 5.33 7.18
C GLY A 53 2.48 5.56 5.68
N ALA A 54 3.60 5.09 5.13
CA ALA A 54 3.93 5.24 3.71
C ALA A 54 2.94 4.48 2.80
N TYR A 55 2.60 3.24 3.13
CA TYR A 55 1.62 2.44 2.39
C TYR A 55 0.26 3.14 2.36
N LEU A 56 -0.27 3.56 3.50
CA LEU A 56 -1.55 4.26 3.59
C LEU A 56 -1.54 5.57 2.79
N ALA A 57 -0.45 6.34 2.88
CA ALA A 57 -0.30 7.57 2.13
C ALA A 57 -0.30 7.31 0.61
N LEU A 58 0.41 6.28 0.14
CA LEU A 58 0.45 5.89 -1.26
C LEU A 58 -0.93 5.44 -1.77
N ILE A 59 -1.68 4.64 -0.98
CA ILE A 59 -3.05 4.23 -1.32
C ILE A 59 -3.99 5.44 -1.39
N ALA A 60 -3.87 6.40 -0.46
CA ALA A 60 -4.65 7.63 -0.50
C ALA A 60 -4.33 8.48 -1.74
N LEU A 61 -3.06 8.57 -2.13
CA LEU A 61 -2.63 9.26 -3.35
C LEU A 61 -3.11 8.56 -4.62
N LEU A 62 -3.11 7.22 -4.65
CA LEU A 62 -3.67 6.44 -5.74
C LEU A 62 -5.16 6.73 -5.91
N SER A 63 -5.89 6.74 -4.78
CA SER A 63 -7.31 7.07 -4.73
C SER A 63 -7.61 8.50 -5.18
N LEU A 64 -6.78 9.46 -4.74
CA LEU A 64 -6.88 10.85 -5.16
C LEU A 64 -6.71 11.00 -6.68
N GLY A 65 -5.69 10.33 -7.25
CA GLY A 65 -5.42 10.38 -8.68
C GLY A 65 -6.56 9.75 -9.49
N LEU A 66 -7.02 8.56 -9.11
CA LEU A 66 -8.16 7.91 -9.75
C LEU A 66 -9.44 8.73 -9.63
N GLY A 67 -9.73 9.31 -8.46
CA GLY A 67 -10.89 10.19 -8.28
C GLY A 67 -10.82 11.48 -9.09
N THR A 68 -9.61 11.99 -9.32
CA THR A 68 -9.40 13.12 -10.22
C THR A 68 -9.71 12.74 -11.67
N ILE A 69 -9.34 11.53 -12.11
CA ILE A 69 -9.61 11.02 -13.46
C ILE A 69 -11.11 10.77 -13.66
N VAL A 70 -11.71 10.01 -12.75
CA VAL A 70 -13.12 9.57 -12.81
C VAL A 70 -14.09 10.71 -12.49
N ARG A 71 -13.64 11.77 -11.81
CA ARG A 71 -14.45 12.88 -11.29
C ARG A 71 -15.55 12.43 -10.31
N ASN A 72 -15.36 11.30 -9.63
CA ASN A 72 -16.27 10.76 -8.62
C ASN A 72 -15.48 10.13 -7.48
N SER A 73 -15.66 10.64 -6.26
CA SER A 73 -14.98 10.16 -5.05
C SER A 73 -15.42 8.77 -4.64
N ALA A 74 -16.72 8.46 -4.72
CA ALA A 74 -17.24 7.13 -4.40
C ALA A 74 -16.73 6.09 -5.41
N GLY A 75 -16.75 6.44 -6.70
CA GLY A 75 -16.20 5.59 -7.76
C GLY A 75 -14.70 5.33 -7.61
N ALA A 76 -13.94 6.33 -7.15
CA ALA A 76 -12.50 6.19 -6.92
C ALA A 76 -12.18 5.22 -5.78
N ILE A 77 -12.85 5.37 -4.64
CA ILE A 77 -12.63 4.50 -3.47
C ILE A 77 -13.00 3.06 -3.84
N SER A 78 -14.17 2.85 -4.45
CA SER A 78 -14.60 1.52 -4.89
C SER A 78 -13.64 0.91 -5.91
N ALA A 79 -13.10 1.71 -6.85
CA ALA A 79 -12.13 1.22 -7.81
C ALA A 79 -10.81 0.80 -7.16
N VAL A 80 -10.30 1.60 -6.21
CA VAL A 80 -9.05 1.27 -5.49
C VAL A 80 -9.23 0.01 -4.67
N LEU A 81 -10.31 -0.08 -3.88
CA LEU A 81 -10.59 -1.28 -3.10
C LEU A 81 -10.81 -2.49 -4.02
N GLY A 82 -11.50 -2.31 -5.14
CA GLY A 82 -11.64 -3.34 -6.16
C GLY A 82 -10.28 -3.82 -6.68
N VAL A 83 -9.37 -2.91 -6.99
CA VAL A 83 -8.01 -3.27 -7.44
C VAL A 83 -7.21 -3.96 -6.33
N LEU A 84 -7.24 -3.44 -5.10
CA LEU A 84 -6.44 -4.00 -4.00
C LEU A 84 -6.96 -5.36 -3.54
N LEU A 85 -8.27 -5.60 -3.60
CA LEU A 85 -8.88 -6.83 -3.07
C LEU A 85 -9.13 -7.86 -4.17
N MET A 86 -9.65 -7.44 -5.32
CA MET A 86 -10.04 -8.35 -6.39
C MET A 86 -8.85 -8.77 -7.25
N LEU A 87 -7.90 -7.86 -7.50
CA LEU A 87 -6.78 -8.19 -8.37
C LEU A 87 -5.94 -9.33 -7.78
N PRO A 88 -5.51 -9.30 -6.49
CA PRO A 88 -4.78 -10.43 -5.91
C PRO A 88 -5.61 -11.72 -5.95
N LEU A 89 -6.90 -11.66 -5.60
CA LEU A 89 -7.78 -12.82 -5.61
C LEU A 89 -7.85 -13.50 -6.98
N VAL A 90 -7.96 -12.71 -8.07
CA VAL A 90 -7.97 -13.25 -9.43
C VAL A 90 -6.65 -13.96 -9.74
N PHE A 91 -5.51 -13.37 -9.38
CA PHE A 91 -4.20 -13.96 -9.61
C PHE A 91 -3.95 -15.22 -8.77
N THR A 92 -4.44 -15.26 -7.52
CA THR A 92 -4.42 -16.47 -6.68
C THR A 92 -5.21 -17.61 -7.32
N ILE A 93 -6.40 -17.33 -7.87
CA ILE A 93 -7.20 -18.33 -8.57
C ILE A 93 -6.47 -18.84 -9.82
N LEU A 94 -5.90 -17.93 -10.62
CA LEU A 94 -5.13 -18.31 -11.81
C LEU A 94 -3.92 -19.19 -11.46
N GLY A 95 -3.20 -18.86 -10.39
CA GLY A 95 -2.11 -19.67 -9.85
C GLY A 95 -2.58 -21.08 -9.46
N GLY A 96 -3.69 -21.18 -8.74
CA GLY A 96 -4.32 -22.46 -8.37
C GLY A 96 -4.80 -23.29 -9.57
N LEU A 97 -5.10 -22.65 -10.70
CA LEU A 97 -5.43 -23.32 -11.97
C LEU A 97 -4.18 -23.76 -12.77
N GLY A 98 -2.99 -23.68 -12.17
CA GLY A 98 -1.73 -24.10 -12.79
C GLY A 98 -1.08 -23.03 -13.68
N GLN A 99 -1.54 -21.78 -13.65
CA GLN A 99 -0.91 -20.68 -14.38
C GLN A 99 0.26 -20.11 -13.59
N GLY A 100 1.43 -20.76 -13.67
CA GLY A 100 2.63 -20.36 -12.92
C GLY A 100 3.07 -18.90 -13.14
N TRP A 101 2.82 -18.33 -14.32
CA TRP A 101 3.13 -16.92 -14.60
C TRP A 101 2.31 -15.93 -13.73
N ALA A 102 1.11 -16.33 -13.29
CA ALA A 102 0.26 -15.49 -12.46
C ALA A 102 0.93 -15.24 -11.09
N ASN A 103 1.61 -16.26 -10.57
CA ASN A 103 2.36 -16.21 -9.32
C ASN A 103 3.51 -15.21 -9.40
N ASP A 104 4.20 -15.18 -10.55
CA ASP A 104 5.31 -14.25 -10.79
C ASP A 104 4.82 -12.79 -10.87
N VAL A 105 3.65 -12.56 -11.48
CA VAL A 105 3.07 -11.21 -11.61
C VAL A 105 2.49 -10.71 -10.30
N MET A 106 2.00 -11.61 -9.44
CA MET A 106 1.31 -11.25 -8.20
C MET A 106 2.16 -10.36 -7.29
N ALA A 107 3.48 -10.61 -7.26
CA ALA A 107 4.46 -9.83 -6.50
C ALA A 107 4.48 -8.33 -6.86
N TYR A 108 4.17 -8.00 -8.11
CA TYR A 108 4.25 -6.64 -8.65
C TYR A 108 2.91 -5.91 -8.62
N LEU A 109 1.84 -6.55 -8.15
CA LEU A 109 0.54 -5.93 -8.02
C LEU A 109 0.58 -4.83 -6.93
N PRO A 110 -0.15 -3.72 -7.10
CA PRO A 110 -0.05 -2.57 -6.18
C PRO A 110 -0.31 -2.91 -4.70
N GLY A 111 -1.27 -3.82 -4.43
CA GLY A 111 -1.59 -4.28 -3.09
C GLY A 111 -0.44 -5.11 -2.49
N PRO A 112 -0.17 -6.31 -3.03
CA PRO A 112 0.89 -7.19 -2.54
C PRO A 112 2.28 -6.54 -2.48
N ALA A 113 2.64 -5.74 -3.49
CA ALA A 113 3.91 -5.01 -3.51
C ALA A 113 3.97 -3.96 -2.39
N GLY A 114 2.90 -3.18 -2.21
CA GLY A 114 2.83 -2.15 -1.18
C GLY A 114 2.80 -2.72 0.25
N GLU A 115 2.15 -3.86 0.45
CA GLU A 115 2.04 -4.54 1.75
C GLU A 115 3.42 -4.94 2.31
N GLN A 116 4.42 -5.13 1.45
CA GLN A 116 5.79 -5.41 1.90
C GLN A 116 6.39 -4.29 2.74
N LEU A 117 5.91 -3.04 2.62
CA LEU A 117 6.34 -1.95 3.50
C LEU A 117 5.95 -2.19 4.97
N MET A 118 4.91 -2.99 5.21
CA MET A 118 4.38 -3.27 6.54
C MET A 118 4.73 -4.68 7.03
N ALA A 119 5.46 -5.47 6.22
CA ALA A 119 5.75 -6.85 6.52
C ALA A 119 6.88 -6.97 7.56
N VAL A 120 6.64 -7.80 8.57
CA VAL A 120 7.63 -8.29 9.55
C VAL A 120 8.07 -9.68 9.13
N GLY A 121 9.33 -10.07 9.40
CA GLY A 121 9.93 -11.34 8.95
C GLY A 121 8.97 -12.54 8.90
N GLY A 122 8.30 -12.88 10.00
CA GLY A 122 7.37 -14.02 10.03
C GLY A 122 6.10 -13.88 9.17
N ALA A 123 5.60 -12.65 8.97
CA ALA A 123 4.48 -12.37 8.07
C ALA A 123 4.93 -12.29 6.59
N ALA A 124 6.15 -11.82 6.34
CA ALA A 124 6.77 -11.83 5.02
C ALA A 124 7.04 -13.26 4.54
N ASP A 125 7.50 -14.14 5.44
CA ASP A 125 7.72 -15.56 5.17
C ASP A 125 6.39 -16.30 4.90
N ALA A 126 5.32 -15.95 5.62
CA ALA A 126 3.99 -16.49 5.37
C ALA A 126 3.41 -16.04 4.02
N MET A 127 3.64 -14.78 3.61
CA MET A 127 3.28 -14.32 2.25
C MET A 127 4.15 -14.96 1.16
N ALA A 128 5.42 -15.26 1.47
CA ALA A 128 6.37 -15.86 0.53
C ALA A 128 6.15 -17.37 0.31
N ALA A 129 5.40 -18.02 1.20
CA ALA A 129 5.13 -19.46 1.13
C ALA A 129 4.38 -19.86 -0.15
N ASP A 130 3.52 -18.98 -0.65
CA ASP A 130 2.71 -19.26 -1.83
C ASP A 130 3.27 -18.62 -3.12
N PHE A 131 3.99 -17.50 -3.03
CA PHE A 131 4.44 -16.72 -4.21
C PHE A 131 5.71 -15.89 -3.91
N ALA A 132 6.44 -15.46 -4.96
CA ALA A 132 7.63 -14.62 -4.79
C ALA A 132 7.28 -13.27 -4.15
N THR A 133 8.03 -12.84 -3.13
CA THR A 133 7.86 -11.53 -2.47
C THR A 133 8.98 -10.56 -2.83
N LEU A 134 8.64 -9.27 -2.89
CA LEU A 134 9.61 -8.20 -3.11
C LEU A 134 10.22 -7.76 -1.79
N SER A 135 11.47 -7.28 -1.82
CA SER A 135 12.01 -6.59 -0.65
C SER A 135 11.15 -5.36 -0.30
N PRO A 136 11.00 -4.98 0.98
CA PRO A 136 10.11 -3.89 1.39
C PRO A 136 10.36 -2.56 0.67
N ALA A 137 11.63 -2.23 0.40
CA ALA A 137 11.98 -1.04 -0.37
C ALA A 137 11.52 -1.13 -1.83
N VAL A 138 11.70 -2.29 -2.47
CA VAL A 138 11.30 -2.49 -3.87
C VAL A 138 9.79 -2.52 -3.99
N GLY A 139 9.08 -3.20 -3.09
CA GLY A 139 7.61 -3.21 -3.06
C GLY A 139 7.03 -1.80 -2.90
N GLY A 140 7.61 -1.00 -2.01
CA GLY A 140 7.25 0.42 -1.87
C GLY A 140 7.51 1.25 -3.13
N LEU A 141 8.63 1.02 -3.82
CA LEU A 141 8.95 1.70 -5.08
C LEU A 141 8.00 1.31 -6.21
N VAL A 142 7.59 0.05 -6.29
CA VAL A 142 6.59 -0.42 -7.27
C VAL A 142 5.27 0.32 -7.05
N LEU A 143 4.75 0.34 -5.82
CA LEU A 143 3.52 1.07 -5.51
C LEU A 143 3.67 2.58 -5.78
N ALA A 144 4.80 3.19 -5.41
CA ALA A 144 5.09 4.59 -5.71
C ALA A 144 5.11 4.86 -7.22
N GLY A 145 5.60 3.92 -8.02
CA GLY A 145 5.55 3.95 -9.49
C GLY A 145 4.12 4.00 -10.02
N TYR A 146 3.23 3.12 -9.52
CA TYR A 146 1.80 3.16 -9.86
C TYR A 146 1.15 4.50 -9.51
N VAL A 147 1.41 5.00 -8.30
CA VAL A 147 0.91 6.30 -7.84
C VAL A 147 1.40 7.44 -8.74
N ALA A 148 2.69 7.44 -9.07
CA ALA A 148 3.28 8.47 -9.94
C ALA A 148 2.63 8.47 -11.32
N VAL A 149 2.45 7.29 -11.94
CA VAL A 149 1.78 7.15 -13.24
C VAL A 149 0.35 7.69 -13.17
N VAL A 150 -0.43 7.30 -12.16
CA VAL A 150 -1.83 7.74 -12.01
C VAL A 150 -1.91 9.25 -11.78
N LEU A 151 -1.05 9.83 -10.95
CA LEU A 151 -1.03 11.28 -10.70
C LEU A 151 -0.60 12.09 -11.93
N VAL A 152 0.35 11.58 -12.73
CA VAL A 152 0.74 12.21 -14.00
C VAL A 152 -0.41 12.18 -15.00
N VAL A 153 -1.09 11.03 -15.14
CA VAL A 153 -2.28 10.91 -15.99
C VAL A 153 -3.39 11.84 -15.52
N ALA A 154 -3.68 11.89 -14.22
CA ALA A 154 -4.65 12.81 -13.64
C ALA A 154 -4.29 14.28 -13.93
N GLY A 155 -3.03 14.67 -13.74
CA GLY A 155 -2.57 16.03 -13.99
C GLY A 155 -2.67 16.46 -15.45
N THR A 156 -2.31 15.57 -16.38
CA THR A 156 -2.43 15.84 -17.82
C THR A 156 -3.89 15.95 -18.26
N LEU A 157 -4.78 15.11 -17.73
CA LEU A 157 -6.21 15.17 -18.03
C LEU A 157 -6.88 16.43 -17.48
N VAL A 158 -6.51 16.87 -16.27
CA VAL A 158 -6.99 18.16 -15.74
C VAL A 158 -6.57 19.30 -16.67
N LYS A 159 -5.28 19.36 -17.05
CA LYS A 159 -4.78 20.43 -17.92
C LYS A 159 -5.45 20.44 -19.29
N LYS A 160 -5.68 19.28 -19.90
CA LYS A 160 -6.34 19.18 -21.22
C LYS A 160 -7.84 19.52 -21.19
N ARG A 161 -8.49 19.41 -20.03
CA ARG A 161 -9.94 19.64 -19.87
C ARG A 161 -10.26 21.06 -19.40
N ASP A 162 -9.24 21.80 -18.99
CA ASP A 162 -9.33 23.22 -18.59
C ASP A 162 -9.03 24.19 -19.75
N VAL A 163 -8.66 23.68 -20.93
CA VAL A 163 -8.49 24.46 -22.19
C VAL A 163 -9.73 24.32 -23.05
#